data_AF-A0A7S0FT63-F1
#
_entry.id   AF-A0A7S0FT63-F1
#
_cell.length_a   1.000
_cell.length_b   1.000
_cell.length_c   1.000
_cell.angle_alpha   90.00
_cell.angle_beta   90.00
_cell.angle_gamma   90.00
#
_symmetry.space_group_name_H-M   'P 1'
#
loop_
_entity.id
_entity.type
_entity.pdbx_description
1 polymer ?
#
loop_
_entity_poly.entity_id
_entity_poly.type
_entity_poly.pdbx_seq_one_letter_code
_entity_poly.pdbx_strand_id
1 'polypeptide(L)'
;KFATREVPTVLEEALDSAGMTADDIDWLLLHQANIRIMDVVADRLGVPKEKIITNLASYGNTSAGSIPIALDEAVRSGKVKKGDVIACAGFGAGLSWGSAILKWG
;
A
#
# COMPACT_ATOMS: atom_id res chain seq x y z
N LYS A 1 7.38 -0.76 15.22
CA LYS A 1 6.60 0.17 16.07
C LYS A 1 6.26 1.46 15.32
N PHE A 2 7.23 2.14 14.71
CA PHE A 2 6.99 3.34 13.90
C PHE A 2 6.06 3.08 12.70
N ALA A 3 6.45 2.19 11.78
CA ALA A 3 5.68 1.93 10.55
C ALA A 3 4.24 1.47 10.82
N THR A 4 4.06 0.59 11.81
CA THR A 4 2.74 0.12 12.26
C THR A 4 1.86 1.21 12.88
N ARG A 5 2.42 2.38 13.22
CA ARG A 5 1.70 3.53 13.78
C ARG A 5 1.45 4.61 12.72
N GLU A 6 2.50 5.05 12.02
CA GLU A 6 2.43 6.17 11.09
C GLU A 6 1.84 5.81 9.73
N VAL A 7 2.10 4.60 9.22
CA VAL A 7 1.61 4.21 7.88
C VAL A 7 0.08 4.19 7.81
N PRO A 8 -0.64 3.62 8.80
CA PRO A 8 -2.10 3.72 8.80
C PRO A 8 -2.59 5.17 8.91
N THR A 9 -1.98 5.98 9.79
CA THR A 9 -2.38 7.38 9.99
C THR A 9 -2.20 8.22 8.73
N VAL A 10 -1.07 8.11 8.04
CA VAL A 10 -0.86 8.86 6.79
C VAL A 10 -1.74 8.34 5.64
N LEU A 11 -2.18 7.07 5.68
CA LEU A 11 -3.16 6.53 4.73
C LEU A 11 -4.57 7.06 5.04
N GLU A 12 -4.98 7.09 6.31
CA GLU A 12 -6.23 7.70 6.77
C GLU A 12 -6.30 9.17 6.33
N GLU A 13 -5.24 9.96 6.57
CA GLU A 13 -5.15 11.37 6.15
C GLU A 13 -5.25 11.55 4.63
N ALA A 14 -4.65 10.64 3.85
CA ALA A 14 -4.70 10.70 2.39
C ALA A 14 -6.07 10.30 1.83
N LEU A 15 -6.76 9.34 2.46
CA LEU A 15 -8.15 8.98 2.13
C LEU A 15 -9.08 10.16 2.44
N ASP A 16 -8.95 10.76 3.62
CA ASP A 16 -9.73 11.93 4.03
C ASP A 16 -9.51 13.10 3.06
N SER A 17 -8.25 13.37 2.68
CA SER A 17 -7.92 14.41 1.70
C SER A 17 -8.49 14.12 0.31
N ALA A 18 -8.69 12.85 -0.03
CA ALA A 18 -9.33 12.41 -1.28
C ALA A 18 -10.86 12.36 -1.18
N GLY A 19 -11.44 12.55 0.01
CA GLY A 19 -12.88 12.38 0.26
C GLY A 19 -13.34 10.92 0.10
N MET A 20 -12.46 9.97 0.42
CA MET A 20 -12.66 8.53 0.27
C MET A 20 -12.57 7.83 1.61
N THR A 21 -13.04 6.59 1.65
CA THR A 21 -12.98 5.72 2.82
C THR A 21 -12.19 4.46 2.49
N ALA A 22 -11.88 3.65 3.50
CA ALA A 22 -11.22 2.37 3.29
C ALA A 22 -12.03 1.39 2.42
N ASP A 23 -13.37 1.53 2.40
CA ASP A 23 -14.25 0.70 1.57
C ASP A 23 -14.07 0.97 0.08
N ASP A 24 -13.61 2.17 -0.29
CA ASP A 24 -13.33 2.55 -1.67
C ASP A 24 -12.00 1.98 -2.18
N ILE A 25 -11.18 1.34 -1.34
CA ILE A 25 -9.88 0.79 -1.72
C ILE A 25 -10.04 -0.55 -2.44
N ASP A 26 -9.59 -0.63 -3.68
CA ASP A 26 -9.45 -1.89 -4.41
C ASP A 26 -8.16 -2.61 -4.06
N TRP A 27 -7.06 -1.85 -3.90
CA TRP A 27 -5.74 -2.41 -3.61
C TRP A 27 -4.96 -1.62 -2.56
N LEU A 28 -4.37 -2.35 -1.61
CA LEU A 28 -3.39 -1.82 -0.67
C LEU A 28 -1.98 -2.17 -1.15
N LEU A 29 -1.21 -1.15 -1.53
CA LEU A 29 0.15 -1.29 -2.06
C LEU A 29 1.16 -0.60 -1.14
N LEU A 30 1.83 -1.39 -0.31
CA LEU A 30 2.76 -0.86 0.69
C LEU A 30 4.22 -1.12 0.30
N HIS A 31 5.13 -0.38 0.94
CA HIS A 31 6.54 -0.74 0.95
C HIS A 31 6.74 -2.21 1.39
N GLN A 32 7.49 -2.97 0.58
CA GLN A 32 7.71 -4.41 0.73
C GLN A 32 8.80 -4.69 1.78
N ALA A 33 8.61 -4.27 3.02
CA ALA A 33 9.58 -4.48 4.09
C ALA A 33 9.33 -5.75 4.90
N ASN A 34 8.07 -5.98 5.30
CA ASN A 34 7.69 -7.11 6.14
C ASN A 34 6.18 -7.35 6.06
N ILE A 35 5.76 -8.59 5.82
CA ILE A 35 4.34 -8.95 5.71
C ILE A 35 3.55 -8.58 6.98
N ARG A 36 4.14 -8.72 8.17
CA ARG A 36 3.48 -8.37 9.45
C ARG A 36 3.14 -6.89 9.57
N ILE A 37 3.91 -6.01 8.93
CA ILE A 37 3.59 -4.58 8.91
C ILE A 37 2.38 -4.36 7.99
N MET A 38 2.35 -5.02 6.84
CA MET A 38 1.23 -4.91 5.89
C MET A 38 -0.06 -5.43 6.51
N ASP A 39 0.00 -6.56 7.20
CA ASP A 39 -1.15 -7.13 7.91
C ASP A 39 -1.70 -6.16 8.95
N VAL A 40 -0.84 -5.54 9.77
CA VAL A 40 -1.27 -4.56 10.78
C VAL A 40 -1.90 -3.32 10.15
N VAL A 41 -1.37 -2.85 9.02
CA VAL A 41 -1.94 -1.71 8.30
C VAL A 41 -3.31 -2.07 7.72
N ALA A 42 -3.43 -3.22 7.08
CA ALA A 42 -4.68 -3.72 6.53
C ALA A 42 -5.75 -3.91 7.63
N ASP A 43 -5.38 -4.56 8.73
CA ASP A 43 -6.27 -4.79 9.89
C ASP A 43 -6.73 -3.45 10.52
N ARG A 44 -5.85 -2.43 10.58
CA ARG A 44 -6.21 -1.11 11.13
C ARG A 44 -7.14 -0.31 10.21
N LEU A 45 -6.97 -0.43 8.90
CA LEU A 45 -7.83 0.24 7.92
C LEU A 45 -9.13 -0.52 7.64
N GLY A 46 -9.26 -1.77 8.10
CA GLY A 46 -10.39 -2.64 7.77
C GLY A 46 -10.33 -3.18 6.33
N VAL A 47 -9.16 -3.18 5.70
CA VAL A 47 -8.97 -3.66 4.32
C VAL A 47 -8.70 -5.18 4.35
N PRO A 48 -9.44 -6.00 3.58
CA PRO A 48 -9.18 -7.43 3.48
C PRO A 48 -7.76 -7.75 2.98
N LYS A 49 -7.11 -8.76 3.56
CA LYS A 49 -5.69 -9.10 3.28
C LYS A 49 -5.46 -9.53 1.83
N GLU A 50 -6.47 -10.09 1.18
CA GLU A 50 -6.48 -10.45 -0.23
C GLU A 50 -6.34 -9.23 -1.17
N LYS A 51 -6.70 -8.03 -0.69
CA LYS A 51 -6.50 -6.75 -1.38
C LYS A 51 -5.06 -6.21 -1.22
N ILE A 52 -4.19 -6.90 -0.49
CA ILE A 52 -2.77 -6.52 -0.43
C ILE A 52 -2.07 -6.95 -1.72
N ILE A 53 -1.38 -6.01 -2.36
CA ILE A 53 -0.42 -6.33 -3.42
C ILE A 53 0.93 -6.60 -2.76
N THR A 54 1.43 -7.81 -2.92
CA THR A 54 2.75 -8.18 -2.41
C THR A 54 3.46 -9.18 -3.31
N ASN A 55 4.77 -8.95 -3.48
CA ASN A 55 5.72 -9.85 -4.09
C ASN A 55 6.93 -10.08 -3.16
N LEU A 56 6.74 -9.81 -1.86
CA LEU A 56 7.77 -9.90 -0.83
C LEU A 56 8.41 -11.29 -0.77
N ALA A 57 7.63 -12.35 -1.02
CA ALA A 57 8.13 -13.72 -1.05
C ALA A 57 9.13 -13.97 -2.20
N SER A 58 9.01 -13.22 -3.30
CA SER A 58 9.87 -13.36 -4.48
C SER A 58 11.11 -12.48 -4.41
N TYR A 59 10.98 -11.24 -3.94
CA TYR A 59 12.07 -10.24 -4.02
C TYR A 59 12.56 -9.70 -2.68
N GLY A 60 11.86 -9.98 -1.59
CA GLY A 60 12.12 -9.32 -0.31
C GLY A 60 11.99 -7.80 -0.41
N ASN A 61 12.80 -7.09 0.37
CA ASN A 61 12.80 -5.64 0.43
C ASN A 61 13.77 -5.05 -0.60
N THR A 62 13.23 -4.34 -1.60
CA THR A 62 14.00 -3.68 -2.67
C THR A 62 14.07 -2.16 -2.48
N SER A 63 13.90 -1.67 -1.25
CA SER A 63 13.93 -0.25 -0.90
C SER A 63 12.93 0.55 -1.75
N ALA A 64 13.34 1.65 -2.38
CA ALA A 64 12.51 2.46 -3.28
C ALA A 64 11.93 1.67 -4.47
N GLY A 65 12.51 0.53 -4.84
CA GLY A 65 11.98 -0.37 -5.87
C GLY A 65 10.74 -1.16 -5.46
N SER A 66 10.44 -1.24 -4.17
CA SER A 66 9.42 -2.17 -3.62
C SER A 66 8.01 -1.92 -4.17
N ILE A 67 7.60 -0.66 -4.19
CA ILE A 67 6.28 -0.23 -4.66
C ILE A 67 6.17 -0.35 -6.19
N PRO A 68 7.08 0.23 -7.00
CA PRO A 68 6.93 0.18 -8.46
C PRO A 68 7.05 -1.23 -9.04
N ILE A 69 7.91 -2.11 -8.50
CA ILE A 69 8.01 -3.50 -8.98
C ILE A 69 6.70 -4.25 -8.69
N ALA A 70 6.18 -4.15 -7.47
CA ALA A 70 4.93 -4.83 -7.10
C ALA A 70 3.73 -4.30 -7.89
N LEU A 71 3.69 -2.99 -8.19
CA LEU A 71 2.66 -2.40 -9.04
C LEU A 71 2.74 -2.89 -10.49
N ASP A 72 3.93 -2.87 -11.10
CA ASP A 72 4.13 -3.32 -12.49
C ASP A 72 3.67 -4.77 -12.67
N GLU A 73 4.02 -5.66 -11.73
CA GLU A 73 3.59 -7.06 -11.77
C GLU A 73 2.07 -7.22 -11.60
N ALA A 74 1.46 -6.46 -10.70
CA ALA A 74 0.01 -6.49 -10.49
C ALA A 74 -0.76 -5.98 -11.72
N VAL A 75 -0.20 -5.00 -12.44
CA VAL A 75 -0.78 -4.49 -13.69
C VAL A 75 -0.59 -5.49 -14.82
N ARG A 76 0.62 -6.02 -15.03
CA ARG A 76 0.91 -6.98 -16.11
C ARG A 76 0.15 -8.30 -15.97
N SER A 77 -0.14 -8.71 -14.73
CA SER A 77 -0.96 -9.90 -14.45
C SER A 77 -2.46 -9.67 -14.63
N GLY A 78 -2.89 -8.43 -14.90
CA GLY A 78 -4.31 -8.07 -15.00
C GLY A 78 -5.07 -8.04 -13.66
N LYS A 79 -4.33 -8.09 -12.53
CA LYS A 79 -4.89 -7.97 -11.18
C LYS A 79 -5.40 -6.55 -10.95
N VAL A 80 -4.56 -5.54 -11.23
CA VAL A 80 -4.95 -4.13 -11.21
C VAL A 80 -5.57 -3.74 -12.55
N LYS A 81 -6.74 -3.11 -12.51
CA LYS A 81 -7.53 -2.71 -13.68
C LYS A 81 -7.78 -1.21 -13.70
N LYS A 82 -8.12 -0.69 -14.88
CA LYS A 82 -8.49 0.72 -15.03
C LYS A 82 -9.71 1.04 -14.16
N GLY A 83 -9.62 2.13 -13.42
CA GLY A 83 -10.63 2.58 -12.47
C GLY A 83 -10.32 2.20 -11.03
N ASP A 84 -9.47 1.19 -10.80
CA ASP A 84 -9.14 0.71 -9.46
C ASP A 84 -8.50 1.81 -8.61
N VAL A 85 -8.87 1.84 -7.34
CA VAL A 85 -8.32 2.74 -6.33
C VAL A 85 -7.22 2.02 -5.57
N ILE A 86 -6.02 2.58 -5.62
CA ILE A 86 -4.82 2.04 -4.96
C ILE A 86 -4.44 2.98 -3.82
N ALA A 87 -4.53 2.46 -2.60
CA ALA A 87 -3.99 3.10 -1.42
C ALA A 87 -2.52 2.69 -1.28
N CYS A 88 -1.61 3.65 -1.48
CA CYS A 88 -0.18 3.41 -1.52
C CYS A 88 0.53 4.09 -0.35
N ALA A 89 1.47 3.41 0.31
CA ALA A 89 2.32 4.06 1.30
C ALA A 89 3.73 3.46 1.40
N GLY A 90 4.71 4.35 1.56
CA GLY A 90 6.12 4.04 1.71
C GLY A 90 6.71 4.60 3.00
N PHE A 91 7.76 3.95 3.50
CA PHE A 91 8.54 4.42 4.64
C PHE A 91 10.00 3.97 4.51
N GLY A 92 10.94 4.75 5.04
CA GLY A 92 12.36 4.51 4.88
C GLY A 92 13.22 5.15 5.97
N ALA A 93 14.53 4.92 5.85
CA ALA A 93 15.52 5.51 6.75
C ALA A 93 15.46 7.05 6.71
N GLY A 94 15.57 7.67 7.87
CA GLY A 94 15.31 9.10 8.09
C GLY A 94 14.96 9.37 9.55
N LEU A 95 13.72 9.27 10.01
CA LEU A 95 12.59 8.57 9.41
C LEU A 95 11.85 9.44 8.38
N SER A 96 11.54 8.84 7.23
CA SER A 96 10.71 9.44 6.17
C SER A 96 9.59 8.47 5.79
N TRP A 97 8.41 9.01 5.47
CA TRP A 97 7.24 8.24 5.09
C TRP A 97 6.29 9.12 4.27
N GLY A 98 5.40 8.49 3.53
CA GLY A 98 4.38 9.17 2.75
C GLY A 98 3.38 8.19 2.17
N SER A 99 2.22 8.72 1.79
CA SER A 99 1.14 7.98 1.14
C SER A 99 0.65 8.71 -0.10
N ALA A 100 -0.08 7.97 -0.93
CA ALA A 100 -0.82 8.49 -2.06
C ALA A 100 -2.04 7.61 -2.30
N ILE A 101 -3.17 8.24 -2.64
CA ILE A 101 -4.34 7.56 -3.21
C ILE A 101 -4.29 7.75 -4.72
N LEU A 102 -4.28 6.65 -5.46
CA LEU A 102 -4.13 6.64 -6.91
C LEU A 102 -5.37 5.99 -7.52
N LYS A 103 -5.94 6.61 -8.56
CA LYS A 103 -6.92 5.96 -9.42
C LYS A 103 -6.22 5.51 -10.70
N TRP A 104 -6.25 4.21 -10.98
CA TRP A 104 -5.47 3.65 -12.08
C TRP A 104 -6.12 3.89 -13.45
N GLY A 105 -5.35 4.40 -14.43
CA GLY A 105 -5.66 4.42 -15.86
C GLY A 105 -6.36 5.65 -16.43
#